data_AF-A0A973EDL3-F1
#
_entry.id   AF-A0A973EDL3-F1
#
_cell.length_a   1.000
_cell.length_b   1.000
_cell.length_c   1.000
_cell.angle_alpha   90.00
_cell.angle_beta   90.00
_cell.angle_gamma   90.00
#
_symmetry.space_group_name_H-M   'P 1'
#
loop_
_entity.id
_entity.type
_entity.pdbx_description
1 polymer ?
#
loop_
_entity_poly.entity_id
_entity_poly.type
_entity_poly.pdbx_seq_one_letter_code
_entity_poly.pdbx_strand_id
1 'polypeptide(L)' 'LTKAEIIRAGHELGVDYSLTVSCYQADAEGRACGRCDSCRIREAGFQAAGLADPTRYSAL' A
#
# COMPACT_ATOMS: atom_id res chain seq x y z
N LEU A 1 -14.73 0.35 -8.03
CA LEU A 1 -13.34 0.70 -8.31
C LEU A 1 -12.42 -0.41 -7.83
N THR A 2 -11.48 -0.84 -8.65
CA THR A 2 -10.39 -1.75 -8.24
C THR A 2 -9.37 -1.00 -7.37
N LYS A 3 -8.54 -1.73 -6.62
CA LYS A 3 -7.48 -1.10 -5.81
C LYS A 3 -6.51 -0.29 -6.68
N ALA A 4 -6.20 -0.77 -7.89
CA ALA A 4 -5.36 -0.06 -8.85
C ALA A 4 -6.01 1.25 -9.34
N GLU A 5 -7.32 1.26 -9.58
CA GLU A 5 -8.06 2.49 -9.91
C GLU A 5 -8.02 3.50 -8.76
N ILE A 6 -8.19 3.03 -7.52
CA ILE A 6 -8.08 3.89 -6.32
C ILE A 6 -6.66 4.48 -6.20
N ILE A 7 -5.63 3.67 -6.44
CA ILE A 7 -4.23 4.10 -6.35
C ILE A 7 -3.91 5.13 -7.43
N ARG A 8 -4.33 4.91 -8.68
CA ARG A 8 -4.15 5.88 -9.77
C ARG A 8 -4.83 7.21 -9.48
N ALA A 9 -6.10 7.16 -9.07
CA ALA A 9 -6.84 8.37 -8.72
C ALA A 9 -6.17 9.14 -7.57
N GLY A 10 -5.72 8.46 -6.51
CA GLY A 10 -4.99 9.12 -5.43
C GLY A 10 -3.65 9.69 -5.87
N HIS A 11 -2.91 8.99 -6.73
CA HIS A 11 -1.64 9.47 -7.28
C HIS A 11 -1.84 10.74 -8.14
N GLU A 12 -2.85 10.76 -9.01
CA GLU A 12 -3.22 11.92 -9.83
C GLU A 12 -3.64 13.13 -8.96
N LEU A 13 -4.25 12.88 -7.81
CA LEU A 13 -4.61 13.89 -6.82
C LEU A 13 -3.45 14.33 -5.92
N GLY A 14 -2.25 13.76 -6.09
CA GLY A 14 -1.07 14.10 -5.30
C GLY A 14 -1.04 13.50 -3.89
N VAL A 15 -1.76 12.39 -3.66
CA VAL A 15 -1.71 11.68 -2.37
C VAL A 15 -0.31 11.07 -2.17
N ASP A 16 0.34 11.47 -1.07
CA ASP A 16 1.57 10.82 -0.62
C ASP A 16 1.25 9.49 0.09
N TYR A 17 1.32 8.40 -0.67
CA TYR A 17 1.05 7.06 -0.15
C TYR A 17 2.07 6.55 0.87
N SER A 18 3.25 7.19 1.01
CA SER A 18 4.24 6.84 2.03
C SER A 18 3.78 7.18 3.44
N LEU A 19 2.82 8.12 3.56
CA LEU A 19 2.21 8.54 4.82
C LEU A 19 1.00 7.68 5.22
N THR A 20 0.64 6.69 4.40
CA THR A 20 -0.57 5.87 4.61
C THR A 20 -0.23 4.48 5.12
N VAL A 21 -1.08 3.96 6.01
CA VAL A 21 -1.00 2.58 6.49
C VAL A 21 -2.27 1.84 6.08
N SER A 22 -2.11 0.69 5.42
CA SER A 22 -3.23 -0.20 5.09
C SER A 22 -3.17 -1.53 5.86
N CYS A 23 -2.00 -1.91 6.36
CA CYS A 23 -1.79 -3.19 7.03
C CYS A 23 -2.63 -3.30 8.31
N TYR A 24 -3.30 -4.45 8.51
CA TYR A 24 -4.05 -4.74 9.74
C TYR A 24 -3.17 -5.05 10.96
N GLN A 25 -1.90 -5.32 10.74
CA GLN A 25 -0.93 -5.77 11.73
C GLN A 25 0.35 -4.95 11.60
N ALA A 26 0.22 -3.65 11.32
CA ALA A 26 1.39 -2.79 11.29
C ALA A 26 2.08 -2.79 12.65
N ASP A 27 3.40 -2.74 12.67
CA ASP A 27 4.16 -2.62 13.92
C ASP A 27 4.10 -1.19 14.49
N ALA A 28 4.76 -0.99 15.64
CA ALA A 28 4.81 0.29 16.33
C ALA A 28 5.46 1.40 15.48
N GLU A 29 6.29 1.04 14.49
CA GLU A 29 6.94 1.96 13.55
C GLU A 29 6.13 2.15 12.25
N GLY A 30 4.90 1.61 12.20
CA GLY A 30 3.98 1.69 11.07
C GLY A 30 4.36 0.82 9.88
N ARG A 31 5.31 -0.12 10.04
CA ARG A 31 5.72 -1.01 8.94
C ARG A 31 4.69 -2.11 8.75
N ALA A 32 4.36 -2.40 7.49
CA ALA A 32 3.37 -3.40 7.11
C ALA A 32 3.91 -4.82 7.30
N CYS A 33 3.07 -5.73 7.81
CA CYS A 33 3.48 -7.11 8.13
C CYS A 33 3.77 -8.01 6.92
N GLY A 34 3.41 -7.58 5.70
CA GLY A 34 3.61 -8.33 4.44
C GLY A 34 2.79 -9.60 4.27
N ARG A 35 2.00 -10.01 5.27
CA ARG A 35 1.35 -11.34 5.32
C ARG A 35 -0.16 -11.32 5.46
N CYS A 36 -0.77 -10.19 5.82
CA CYS A 36 -2.22 -10.05 5.89
C CYS A 36 -2.83 -9.71 4.53
N ASP A 37 -4.13 -9.92 4.37
CA ASP A 37 -4.81 -9.71 3.09
C ASP A 37 -4.72 -8.27 2.59
N SER A 38 -4.78 -7.29 3.49
CA SER A 38 -4.60 -5.88 3.12
C SER A 38 -3.22 -5.59 2.53
N CYS A 39 -2.15 -6.25 3.02
CA CYS A 39 -0.82 -6.11 2.44
C CYS A 39 -0.78 -6.63 1.00
N ARG A 40 -1.34 -7.83 0.77
CA ARG A 40 -1.40 -8.44 -0.57
C ARG A 40 -2.23 -7.60 -1.54
N ILE A 41 -3.40 -7.13 -1.10
CA ILE A 41 -4.29 -6.28 -1.89
C ILE A 41 -3.59 -4.96 -2.26
N ARG A 42 -2.87 -4.36 -1.31
CA ARG A 42 -2.14 -3.10 -1.54
C ARG A 42 -1.01 -3.29 -2.53
N GLU A 43 -0.14 -4.29 -2.30
CA GLU A 43 0.99 -4.62 -3.17
C GLU A 43 0.52 -4.90 -4.61
N ALA A 44 -0.45 -5.81 -4.77
CA ALA A 44 -1.03 -6.11 -6.07
C ALA A 44 -1.69 -4.89 -6.72
N GLY A 45 -2.30 -4.02 -5.91
CA GLY A 45 -2.89 -2.77 -6.36
C GLY A 45 -1.86 -1.80 -6.95
N PHE A 46 -0.71 -1.61 -6.30
CA PHE A 46 0.37 -0.76 -6.80
C PHE A 46 0.99 -1.35 -8.06
N GLN A 47 1.27 -2.66 -8.05
CA GLN A 47 1.77 -3.38 -9.22
C GLN A 47 0.83 -3.23 -10.43
N ALA A 48 -0.47 -3.45 -10.25
CA ALA A 48 -1.46 -3.32 -11.31
C ALA A 48 -1.71 -1.86 -11.74
N ALA A 49 -1.44 -0.88 -10.87
CA ALA A 49 -1.47 0.53 -11.21
C ALA A 49 -0.23 0.98 -12.01
N GLY A 50 0.83 0.16 -12.08
CA GLY A 50 2.11 0.53 -12.69
C GLY A 50 2.89 1.56 -11.87
N LEU A 51 2.63 1.64 -10.57
CA LEU A 51 3.25 2.61 -9.66
C LEU A 51 4.10 1.88 -8.62
N ALA A 52 5.20 2.50 -8.20
CA ALA A 52 6.01 1.97 -7.10
C ALA A 52 5.20 1.95 -5.81
N ASP A 53 5.25 0.85 -5.06
CA ASP A 53 4.66 0.76 -3.74
C ASP A 53 5.60 1.39 -2.70
N PRO A 54 5.24 2.52 -2.05
CA PRO A 54 6.08 3.15 -1.04
C PRO A 54 5.97 2.47 0.34
N THR A 55 5.24 1.35 0.45
CA THR A 55 5.00 0.67 1.72
C THR A 55 6.31 0.18 2.34
N ARG A 56 6.55 0.59 3.59
CA ARG A 56 7.63 0.06 4.41
C ARG A 56 7.17 -1.26 5.01
N TYR A 57 7.76 -2.38 4.62
CA TYR A 57 7.44 -3.69 5.21
C TYR A 57 8.35 -4.00 6.40
N SER A 58 7.82 -4.70 7.40
CA SER A 58 8.63 -5.26 8.48
C SER A 58 9.56 -6.32 7.90
N ALA A 59 10.83 -6.36 8.33
CA ALA A 59 11.66 -7.53 8.06
C ALA A 59 10.98 -8.75 8.67
N LEU A 60 10.91 -9.85 7.91
CA LEU A 60 10.38 -11.12 8.39
C LEU A 60 11.15 -11.64 9.60
#